data_AF-A0A955BJN3-F1
#
_entry.id   AF-A0A955BJN3-F1
#
_cell.length_a   1.000
_cell.length_b   1.000
_cell.length_c   1.000
_cell.angle_alpha   90.00
_cell.angle_beta   90.00
_cell.angle_gamma   90.00
#
_symmetry.space_group_name_H-M   'P 1'
#
loop_
_entity.id
_entity.type
_entity.pdbx_description
1 polymer ?
#
loop_
_entity_poly.entity_id
_entity_poly.type
_entity_poly.pdbx_seq_one_letter_code
_entity_poly.pdbx_strand_id
1 'polypeptide(L)'
;MPKSLLDRNQPDSIREFREAAKQRAADAHALHQANRRTAAIYFWGYAAEMTLKAGYFALIGFTESQRITVADLHAARLSAPRLGVAPFANLHDIRGWAELLIATRASLPGFAYPIPNFANQVALAGRQIYSLWRESLRYHKNVAYEYEMVRVRSAAHWLLANIRHL
;
A
#
# COMPACT_ATOMS: atom_id res chain seq x y z
N MET A 1 -2.71 16.97 -31.50
CA MET A 1 -2.87 17.37 -30.09
C MET A 1 -2.55 16.17 -29.20
N PRO A 2 -1.82 16.33 -28.08
CA PRO A 2 -1.59 15.22 -27.15
C PRO A 2 -2.92 14.72 -26.56
N LYS A 3 -3.04 13.40 -26.32
CA LYS A 3 -4.21 12.79 -25.67
C LYS A 3 -4.41 13.35 -24.26
N SER A 4 -5.67 13.44 -23.80
CA SER A 4 -5.97 13.84 -22.42
C SER A 4 -5.45 12.81 -21.41
N LEU A 5 -5.39 13.18 -20.12
CA LEU A 5 -4.96 12.26 -19.06
C LEU A 5 -5.85 11.01 -18.96
N LEU A 6 -7.16 11.16 -19.11
CA LEU A 6 -8.09 10.04 -19.03
C LEU A 6 -7.93 9.09 -20.23
N ASP A 7 -7.66 9.64 -21.42
CA ASP A 7 -7.46 8.85 -22.65
C ASP A 7 -6.12 8.12 -22.70
N ARG A 8 -5.20 8.43 -21.76
CA ARG A 8 -3.90 7.78 -21.60
C ARG A 8 -3.79 7.01 -20.29
N ASN A 9 -4.90 6.81 -19.58
CA ASN A 9 -4.90 5.97 -18.38
C ASN A 9 -4.56 4.52 -18.78
N GLN A 10 -3.59 3.93 -18.09
CA GLN A 10 -3.09 2.59 -18.36
C GLN A 10 -2.92 1.85 -17.02
N PRO A 11 -3.00 0.51 -17.01
CA PRO A 11 -2.63 -0.27 -15.84
C PRO A 11 -1.17 -0.02 -15.44
N ASP A 12 -0.93 0.12 -14.14
CA ASP A 12 0.41 0.22 -13.57
C ASP A 12 1.13 -1.15 -13.56
N SER A 13 2.42 -1.12 -13.32
CA SER A 13 3.31 -2.27 -13.07
C SER A 13 3.89 -2.21 -11.65
N ILE A 14 4.62 -3.25 -11.22
CA ILE A 14 5.34 -3.24 -9.93
C ILE A 14 6.31 -2.04 -9.87
N ARG A 15 7.06 -1.79 -10.94
CA ARG A 15 7.98 -0.66 -11.01
C ARG A 15 7.25 0.66 -10.82
N GLU A 16 6.12 0.83 -11.50
CA GLU A 16 5.31 2.06 -11.40
C GLU A 16 4.68 2.23 -10.02
N PHE A 17 4.18 1.15 -9.38
CA PHE A 17 3.75 1.20 -7.98
C PHE A 17 4.87 1.65 -7.04
N ARG A 18 6.09 1.13 -7.22
CA ARG A 18 7.24 1.51 -6.38
C ARG A 18 7.64 2.97 -6.57
N GLU A 19 7.71 3.44 -7.81
CA GLU A 19 8.03 4.84 -8.10
C GLU A 19 6.92 5.78 -7.62
N ALA A 20 5.64 5.41 -7.83
CA ALA A 20 4.51 6.17 -7.30
C ALA A 20 4.53 6.23 -5.76
N ALA A 21 4.88 5.14 -5.08
CA ALA A 21 5.00 5.11 -3.63
C ALA A 21 6.07 6.08 -3.12
N LYS A 22 7.27 6.06 -3.73
CA LYS A 22 8.37 6.99 -3.41
C LYS A 22 7.97 8.44 -3.65
N GLN A 23 7.40 8.74 -4.81
CA GLN A 23 6.96 10.09 -5.16
C GLN A 23 5.90 10.60 -4.16
N ARG A 24 4.88 9.78 -3.84
CA ARG A 24 3.84 10.21 -2.89
C ARG A 24 4.34 10.32 -1.46
N ALA A 25 5.33 9.55 -1.05
CA ALA A 25 5.97 9.74 0.25
C ALA A 25 6.73 11.08 0.33
N ALA A 26 7.41 11.48 -0.76
CA ALA A 26 8.05 12.79 -0.85
C ALA A 26 7.02 13.93 -0.85
N ASP A 27 5.93 13.80 -1.62
CA ASP A 27 4.82 14.77 -1.62
C ASP A 27 4.21 14.92 -0.23
N ALA A 28 4.00 13.80 0.48
CA ALA A 28 3.47 13.78 1.84
C ALA A 28 4.38 14.54 2.82
N HIS A 29 5.71 14.42 2.65
CA HIS A 29 6.67 15.15 3.46
C HIS A 29 6.58 16.66 3.24
N ALA A 30 6.51 17.11 1.98
CA ALA A 30 6.33 18.52 1.66
C ALA A 30 5.01 19.08 2.23
N LEU A 31 3.93 18.29 2.17
CA LEU A 31 2.64 18.65 2.76
C LEU A 31 2.70 18.74 4.28
N HIS A 32 3.44 17.84 4.95
CA HIS A 32 3.66 17.93 6.39
C HIS A 32 4.40 19.21 6.75
N GLN A 33 5.47 19.56 6.04
CA GLN A 33 6.23 20.81 6.25
C GLN A 33 5.35 22.05 6.06
N ALA A 34 4.37 22.00 5.16
CA ALA A 34 3.37 23.05 4.96
C ALA A 34 2.18 23.01 5.95
N ASN A 35 2.25 22.19 7.01
CA ASN A 35 1.19 21.96 7.99
C ASN A 35 -0.14 21.44 7.38
N ARG A 36 -0.09 20.75 6.24
CA ARG A 36 -1.23 20.13 5.55
C ARG A 36 -1.40 18.67 5.98
N ARG A 37 -1.58 18.45 7.29
CA ARG A 37 -1.52 17.13 7.95
C ARG A 37 -2.43 16.06 7.36
N THR A 38 -3.71 16.36 7.11
CA THR A 38 -4.66 15.40 6.52
C THR A 38 -4.23 14.98 5.11
N ALA A 39 -3.73 15.92 4.31
CA ALA A 39 -3.23 15.63 2.97
C ALA A 39 -1.95 14.78 3.03
N ALA A 40 -1.05 15.07 3.97
CA ALA A 40 0.14 14.24 4.21
C ALA A 40 -0.23 12.80 4.58
N ILE A 41 -1.17 12.60 5.52
CA ILE A 41 -1.72 11.27 5.85
C ILE A 41 -2.26 10.58 4.60
N TYR A 42 -3.04 11.29 3.78
CA TYR A 42 -3.61 10.73 2.56
C TYR A 42 -2.53 10.18 1.62
N PHE A 43 -1.47 10.95 1.38
CA PHE A 43 -0.39 10.53 0.49
C PHE A 43 0.52 9.44 1.07
N TRP A 44 0.77 9.42 2.39
CA TRP A 44 1.48 8.29 3.01
C TRP A 44 0.67 6.99 2.99
N GLY A 45 -0.65 7.06 3.18
CA GLY A 45 -1.50 5.87 3.02
C GLY A 45 -1.49 5.34 1.59
N TYR A 46 -1.57 6.21 0.58
CA TYR A 46 -1.38 5.82 -0.81
C TYR A 46 -0.02 5.15 -1.05
N ALA A 47 1.07 5.74 -0.52
CA ALA A 47 2.40 5.17 -0.67
C ALA A 47 2.51 3.76 -0.05
N ALA A 48 1.90 3.55 1.11
CA ALA A 48 1.84 2.24 1.75
C ALA A 48 1.01 1.23 0.93
N GLU A 49 -0.14 1.65 0.40
CA GLU A 49 -0.98 0.83 -0.49
C GLU A 49 -0.20 0.32 -1.70
N MET A 50 0.49 1.23 -2.41
CA MET A 50 1.30 0.87 -3.58
C MET A 50 2.47 -0.05 -3.21
N THR A 51 3.10 0.20 -2.06
CA THR A 51 4.21 -0.60 -1.54
C THR A 51 3.78 -2.05 -1.27
N LEU A 52 2.64 -2.24 -0.60
CA LEU A 52 2.11 -3.56 -0.29
C LEU A 52 1.65 -4.30 -1.55
N LYS A 53 0.99 -3.61 -2.48
CA LYS A 53 0.61 -4.20 -3.78
C LYS A 53 1.83 -4.65 -4.56
N ALA A 54 2.87 -3.81 -4.65
CA ALA A 54 4.11 -4.16 -5.33
C ALA A 54 4.76 -5.42 -4.72
N GLY A 55 4.83 -5.53 -3.39
CA GLY A 55 5.33 -6.71 -2.69
C GLY A 55 4.51 -7.97 -3.00
N TYR A 56 3.18 -7.86 -2.94
CA TYR A 56 2.28 -8.98 -3.24
C TYR A 56 2.43 -9.48 -4.68
N PHE A 57 2.41 -8.58 -5.68
CA PHE A 57 2.52 -9.00 -7.08
C PHE A 57 3.91 -9.58 -7.40
N ALA A 58 4.97 -9.01 -6.83
CA ALA A 58 6.31 -9.58 -6.95
C ALA A 58 6.37 -11.01 -6.40
N LEU A 59 5.76 -11.24 -5.23
CA LEU A 59 5.71 -12.55 -4.57
C LEU A 59 5.03 -13.62 -5.43
N ILE A 60 3.96 -13.28 -6.14
CA ILE A 60 3.23 -14.22 -7.00
C ILE A 60 3.81 -14.29 -8.42
N GLY A 61 4.99 -13.74 -8.66
CA GLY A 61 5.77 -13.92 -9.88
C GLY A 61 5.55 -12.88 -10.99
N PHE A 62 4.86 -11.77 -10.71
CA PHE A 62 4.82 -10.67 -11.68
C PHE A 62 6.22 -10.04 -11.82
N THR A 63 6.59 -9.67 -13.04
CA THR A 63 7.86 -8.96 -13.30
C THR A 63 7.70 -7.45 -13.10
N GLU A 64 8.83 -6.73 -12.94
CA GLU A 64 8.84 -5.28 -12.72
C GLU A 64 8.04 -4.47 -13.75
N SER A 65 8.03 -4.92 -15.01
CA SER A 65 7.35 -4.24 -16.12
C SER A 65 6.03 -4.90 -16.54
N GLN A 66 5.63 -5.99 -15.90
CA GLN A 66 4.35 -6.63 -16.19
C GLN A 66 3.20 -5.73 -15.72
N ARG A 67 2.22 -5.53 -16.60
CA ARG A 67 1.01 -4.76 -16.30
C ARG A 67 0.15 -5.49 -15.28
N ILE A 68 -0.34 -4.75 -14.29
CA ILE A 68 -1.26 -5.18 -13.25
C ILE A 68 -2.60 -4.49 -13.52
N THR A 69 -3.55 -5.25 -14.06
CA THR A 69 -4.88 -4.76 -14.39
C THR A 69 -5.78 -4.70 -13.17
N VAL A 70 -6.92 -4.01 -13.29
CA VAL A 70 -7.97 -4.03 -12.26
C VAL A 70 -8.51 -5.45 -12.04
N ALA A 71 -8.54 -6.29 -13.07
CA ALA A 71 -8.92 -7.69 -12.94
C ALA A 71 -7.94 -8.47 -12.06
N ASP A 72 -6.62 -8.23 -12.20
CA ASP A 72 -5.59 -8.84 -11.35
C ASP A 72 -5.74 -8.42 -9.88
N LEU A 73 -6.04 -7.14 -9.63
CA LEU A 73 -6.32 -6.63 -8.28
C LEU A 73 -7.56 -7.31 -7.67
N HIS A 74 -8.62 -7.50 -8.46
CA HIS A 74 -9.81 -8.22 -8.01
C HIS A 74 -9.52 -9.71 -7.77
N ALA A 75 -8.74 -10.36 -8.63
CA ALA A 75 -8.36 -11.76 -8.45
C ALA A 75 -7.56 -11.97 -7.15
N ALA A 76 -6.60 -11.09 -6.86
CA ALA A 76 -5.87 -11.08 -5.60
C ALA A 76 -6.80 -10.90 -4.39
N ARG A 77 -7.74 -9.96 -4.48
CA ARG A 77 -8.75 -9.75 -3.42
C ARG A 77 -9.59 -11.00 -3.17
N LEU A 78 -9.99 -11.69 -4.23
CA LEU A 78 -10.86 -12.87 -4.17
C LEU A 78 -10.12 -14.14 -3.70
N SER A 79 -8.78 -14.17 -3.76
CA SER A 79 -7.99 -15.28 -3.21
C SER A 79 -7.83 -15.21 -1.69
N ALA A 80 -7.95 -14.01 -1.09
CA ALA A 80 -7.69 -13.77 0.33
C ALA A 80 -8.41 -14.73 1.31
N PRO A 81 -9.72 -15.01 1.15
CA PRO A 81 -10.41 -15.94 2.06
C PRO A 81 -9.87 -17.36 2.02
N ARG A 82 -9.31 -17.81 0.88
CA ARG A 82 -8.69 -19.15 0.76
C ARG A 82 -7.42 -19.28 1.58
N LEU A 83 -6.81 -18.15 1.96
CA LEU A 83 -5.62 -18.06 2.80
C LEU A 83 -5.97 -17.68 4.26
N GLY A 84 -7.26 -17.71 4.63
CA GLY A 84 -7.71 -17.33 5.98
C GLY A 84 -7.67 -15.83 6.27
N VAL A 85 -7.51 -14.99 5.25
CA VAL A 85 -7.52 -13.52 5.39
C VAL A 85 -8.96 -13.02 5.27
N ALA A 86 -9.34 -12.07 6.12
CA ALA A 86 -10.66 -11.47 6.09
C ALA A 86 -10.97 -10.82 4.73
N PRO A 87 -12.24 -10.83 4.27
CA PRO A 87 -12.61 -10.15 3.04
C PRO A 87 -12.23 -8.66 3.07
N PHE A 88 -11.62 -8.19 1.99
CA PHE A 88 -11.25 -6.78 1.84
C PHE A 88 -12.51 -5.94 1.68
N ALA A 89 -12.54 -4.77 2.34
CA ALA A 89 -13.62 -3.81 2.13
C ALA A 89 -13.67 -3.33 0.67
N ASN A 90 -12.52 -3.00 0.10
CA ASN A 90 -12.34 -2.59 -1.30
C ASN A 90 -10.87 -2.77 -1.73
N LEU A 91 -10.50 -2.33 -2.93
CA LEU A 91 -9.13 -2.45 -3.46
C LEU A 91 -8.09 -1.53 -2.77
N HIS A 92 -8.54 -0.62 -1.90
CA HIS A 92 -7.73 0.30 -1.09
C HIS A 92 -7.58 -0.19 0.36
N ASP A 93 -8.04 -1.39 0.69
CA ASP A 93 -7.92 -1.93 2.05
C ASP A 93 -6.46 -2.28 2.39
N ILE A 94 -5.72 -1.31 2.95
CA ILE A 94 -4.29 -1.45 3.30
C ILE A 94 -4.08 -2.60 4.31
N ARG A 95 -4.99 -2.79 5.26
CA ARG A 95 -4.91 -3.92 6.20
C ARG A 95 -5.06 -5.23 5.43
N GLY A 96 -6.06 -5.34 4.56
CA GLY A 96 -6.28 -6.51 3.72
C GLY A 96 -5.06 -6.86 2.87
N TRP A 97 -4.43 -5.88 2.21
CA TRP A 97 -3.21 -6.10 1.44
C TRP A 97 -2.03 -6.58 2.29
N ALA A 98 -1.84 -6.03 3.48
CA ALA A 98 -0.79 -6.46 4.41
C ALA A 98 -1.01 -7.92 4.87
N GLU A 99 -2.23 -8.25 5.27
CA GLU A 99 -2.59 -9.60 5.72
C GLU A 99 -2.50 -10.62 4.58
N LEU A 100 -2.97 -10.26 3.37
CA LEU A 100 -2.84 -11.10 2.18
C LEU A 100 -1.39 -11.38 1.82
N LEU A 101 -0.52 -10.37 1.85
CA LEU A 101 0.91 -10.55 1.61
C LEU A 101 1.52 -11.54 2.61
N ILE A 102 1.27 -11.34 3.91
CA ILE A 102 1.76 -12.23 4.97
C ILE A 102 1.28 -13.67 4.76
N ALA A 103 -0.01 -13.85 4.54
CA ALA A 103 -0.60 -15.18 4.38
C ALA A 103 -0.09 -15.88 3.11
N THR A 104 0.08 -15.13 2.01
CA THR A 104 0.63 -15.68 0.76
C THR A 104 2.07 -16.16 0.98
N ARG A 105 2.91 -15.36 1.64
CA ARG A 105 4.29 -15.76 1.96
C ARG A 105 4.35 -17.00 2.85
N ALA A 106 3.46 -17.09 3.83
CA ALA A 106 3.37 -18.25 4.72
C ALA A 106 2.93 -19.52 3.97
N SER A 107 2.10 -19.37 2.92
CA SER A 107 1.59 -20.49 2.13
C SER A 107 2.57 -21.02 1.06
N LEU A 108 3.54 -20.21 0.65
CA LEU A 108 4.49 -20.54 -0.41
C LEU A 108 5.79 -21.13 0.18
N PRO A 109 6.17 -22.39 -0.16
CA PRO A 109 7.41 -22.99 0.32
C PRO A 109 8.64 -22.15 -0.02
N GLY A 110 9.48 -21.86 0.98
CA GLY A 110 10.70 -21.07 0.82
C GLY A 110 10.51 -19.55 0.83
N PHE A 111 9.27 -19.05 0.95
CA PHE A 111 8.98 -17.60 0.94
C PHE A 111 8.62 -17.03 2.32
N ALA A 112 8.62 -17.82 3.38
CA ALA A 112 8.46 -17.30 4.74
C ALA A 112 9.46 -16.15 5.01
N TYR A 113 9.06 -15.15 5.80
CA TYR A 113 9.97 -14.06 6.14
C TYR A 113 11.18 -14.60 6.92
N PRO A 114 12.42 -14.31 6.49
CA PRO A 114 13.61 -14.82 7.16
C PRO A 114 13.88 -14.11 8.49
N ILE A 115 13.36 -12.88 8.64
CA ILE A 115 13.54 -12.07 9.84
C ILE A 115 12.43 -12.41 10.86
N PRO A 116 12.78 -12.81 12.10
CA PRO A 116 11.80 -13.08 13.14
C PRO A 116 10.87 -11.88 13.36
N ASN A 117 9.59 -12.14 13.59
CA ASN A 117 8.55 -11.13 13.83
C ASN A 117 8.31 -10.12 12.68
N PHE A 118 8.91 -10.30 11.50
CA PHE A 118 8.72 -9.37 10.39
C PHE A 118 7.26 -9.31 9.92
N ALA A 119 6.57 -10.45 9.85
CA ALA A 119 5.14 -10.51 9.57
C ALA A 119 4.31 -9.65 10.55
N ASN A 120 4.65 -9.69 11.84
CA ASN A 120 3.97 -8.89 12.86
C ASN A 120 4.17 -7.38 12.64
N GLN A 121 5.36 -6.97 12.16
CA GLN A 121 5.66 -5.58 11.83
C GLN A 121 4.88 -5.11 10.59
N VAL A 122 4.81 -5.95 9.54
CA VAL A 122 3.97 -5.69 8.35
C VAL A 122 2.50 -5.52 8.75
N ALA A 123 1.97 -6.43 9.57
CA ALA A 123 0.59 -6.38 10.03
C ALA A 123 0.32 -5.15 10.92
N LEU A 124 1.26 -4.81 11.80
CA LEU A 124 1.17 -3.62 12.65
C LEU A 124 1.15 -2.34 11.81
N ALA A 125 2.05 -2.20 10.86
CA ALA A 125 2.09 -1.04 9.96
C ALA A 125 0.78 -0.91 9.17
N GLY A 126 0.30 -2.01 8.58
CA GLY A 126 -0.97 -2.04 7.86
C GLY A 126 -2.15 -1.60 8.73
N ARG A 127 -2.28 -2.13 9.95
CA ARG A 127 -3.34 -1.73 10.90
C ARG A 127 -3.25 -0.28 11.34
N GLN A 128 -2.04 0.21 11.64
CA GLN A 128 -1.84 1.60 12.08
C GLN A 128 -2.31 2.58 11.00
N ILE A 129 -1.92 2.36 9.75
CA ILE A 129 -2.34 3.20 8.63
C ILE A 129 -3.84 3.05 8.41
N TYR A 130 -4.37 1.82 8.35
CA TYR A 130 -5.80 1.56 8.14
C TYR A 130 -6.70 2.20 9.21
N SER A 131 -6.21 2.41 10.44
CA SER A 131 -7.01 3.08 11.49
C SER A 131 -7.20 4.59 11.27
N LEU A 132 -6.34 5.22 10.45
CA LEU A 132 -6.28 6.67 10.25
C LEU A 132 -6.37 7.07 8.78
N TRP A 133 -6.47 6.10 7.87
CA TRP A 133 -6.51 6.32 6.43
C TRP A 133 -7.62 5.53 5.77
N ARG A 134 -8.38 6.23 4.92
CA ARG A 134 -9.30 5.69 3.93
C ARG A 134 -9.23 6.57 2.69
N GLU A 135 -9.52 5.99 1.54
CA GLU A 135 -9.67 6.73 0.30
C GLU A 135 -10.74 7.84 0.40
N SER A 136 -11.73 7.67 1.28
CA SER A 136 -12.78 8.66 1.54
C SER A 136 -12.28 9.94 2.21
N LEU A 137 -11.11 9.93 2.88
CA LEU A 137 -10.54 11.13 3.52
C LEU A 137 -10.43 12.32 2.57
N ARG A 138 -10.24 12.06 1.27
CA ARG A 138 -10.19 13.09 0.21
C ARG A 138 -11.45 13.94 0.11
N TYR A 139 -12.57 13.50 0.68
CA TYR A 139 -13.87 14.17 0.64
C TYR A 139 -14.28 14.84 1.95
N HIS A 140 -13.43 14.79 2.97
CA HIS A 140 -13.76 15.31 4.31
C HIS A 140 -12.85 16.47 4.70
N LYS A 141 -13.39 17.43 5.48
CA LYS A 141 -12.70 18.65 5.92
C LYS A 141 -11.94 18.48 7.24
N ASN A 142 -11.82 17.25 7.74
CA ASN A 142 -11.20 16.97 9.04
C ASN A 142 -9.72 17.37 9.02
N VAL A 143 -9.27 18.04 10.07
CA VAL A 143 -7.86 18.38 10.27
C VAL A 143 -7.27 17.33 11.20
N ALA A 144 -6.35 16.53 10.67
CA ALA A 144 -5.65 15.53 11.47
C ALA A 144 -4.79 16.17 12.57
N TYR A 145 -4.72 15.52 13.72
CA TYR A 145 -3.80 15.86 14.79
C TYR A 145 -2.36 15.43 14.43
N GLU A 146 -1.37 16.04 15.09
CA GLU A 146 0.04 15.74 14.83
C GLU A 146 0.39 14.27 15.12
N TYR A 147 -0.15 13.70 16.21
CA TYR A 147 0.14 12.31 16.58
C TYR A 147 -0.40 11.30 15.55
N GLU A 148 -1.55 11.59 14.92
CA GLU A 148 -2.12 10.76 13.86
C GLU A 148 -1.20 10.76 12.63
N MET A 149 -0.73 11.95 12.27
CA MET A 149 0.22 12.16 11.18
C MET A 149 1.53 11.42 11.44
N VAL A 150 2.13 11.57 12.63
CA VAL A 150 3.37 10.87 13.00
C VAL A 150 3.19 9.36 12.91
N ARG A 151 2.05 8.83 13.38
CA ARG A 151 1.77 7.39 13.36
C ARG A 151 1.69 6.84 11.93
N VAL A 152 0.97 7.51 11.03
CA VAL A 152 0.86 7.09 9.62
C VAL A 152 2.21 7.22 8.92
N ARG A 153 2.94 8.32 9.14
CA ARG A 153 4.27 8.54 8.57
C ARG A 153 5.24 7.43 8.95
N SER A 154 5.35 7.12 10.24
CA SER A 154 6.29 6.10 10.72
C SER A 154 6.00 4.71 10.12
N ALA A 155 4.72 4.33 10.05
CA ALA A 155 4.31 3.06 9.45
C ALA A 155 4.58 3.01 7.94
N ALA A 156 4.24 4.07 7.20
CA ALA A 156 4.47 4.15 5.76
C ALA A 156 5.96 4.15 5.42
N HIS A 157 6.77 4.91 6.16
CA HIS A 157 8.24 4.90 6.00
C HIS A 157 8.84 3.54 6.31
N TRP A 158 8.37 2.85 7.34
CA TRP A 158 8.84 1.50 7.64
C TRP A 158 8.56 0.52 6.49
N LEU A 159 7.35 0.55 5.91
CA LEU A 159 7.00 -0.27 4.74
C LEU A 159 7.90 0.04 3.53
N LEU A 160 8.09 1.34 3.23
CA LEU A 160 8.94 1.78 2.12
C LEU A 160 10.40 1.36 2.30
N ALA A 161 10.96 1.54 3.50
CA ALA A 161 12.33 1.16 3.81
C ALA A 161 12.57 -0.35 3.69
N ASN A 162 11.52 -1.15 3.91
CA ASN A 162 11.57 -2.61 3.88
C ASN A 162 10.98 -3.23 2.61
N ILE A 163 10.76 -2.45 1.54
CA ILE A 163 10.06 -2.91 0.33
C ILE A 163 10.68 -4.13 -0.37
N ARG A 164 11.99 -4.37 -0.18
CA ARG A 164 12.70 -5.55 -0.71
C ARG A 164 12.45 -6.82 0.10
N HIS A 165 11.97 -6.67 1.33
CA HIS A 165 11.70 -7.77 2.25
C HIS A 165 10.21 -8.11 2.34
N LEU A 166 9.33 -7.21 1.87
CA LEU A 166 7.91 -7.44 1.64
C LEU A 166 7.73 -8.51 0.56
#